data_AF-A0A7J9PP14-F1
#
_entry.id   AF-A0A7J9PP14-F1
#
_cell.length_a   1.000
_cell.length_b   1.000
_cell.length_c   1.000
_cell.angle_alpha   90.00
_cell.angle_beta   90.00
_cell.angle_gamma   90.00
#
_symmetry.space_group_name_H-M   'P 1'
#
loop_
_entity.id
_entity.type
_entity.pdbx_description
1 polymer ?
#
loop_
_entity_poly.entity_id
_entity_poly.type
_entity_poly.pdbx_seq_one_letter_code
_entity_poly.pdbx_strand_id
1 'polypeptide(L)'
;MSRKVVYPFGAIVGQEKAKKALLCCAVDPSIGGVLLTGDKGAGKSTLVRSLSHVLPNFEAVLECPFNCNPENPLEMCDNCYENANSANEFKKLEKTMKVVDLPLSVTVDRLVGTIDIKKALNEGKRVLQPGILANANRNILYIDEVNLLDDYVIDILLDSAAMGWNTIEREGISFKHPSRFVLIGSMNPEEGELRPQLLDRFGLYVEIESLFEADDRLEVLKRVEKFQKDPFSFYETYASIEENLTESIKLAKKILNDVTISEELLKMLIDSIIHLGIKTHRAEITTIKTAKTIAALDGRMEVSLEDLKTAMDLALIHRLSNPNSNPPSQSMENENNEEMEDESKKKRKQIRQLVPHHHH
;
A
#
# COMPACT_ATOMS: atom_id res chain seq x y z
N MET A 1 -1.20 22.58 8.41
CA MET A 1 -2.52 21.93 8.28
C MET A 1 -3.09 22.29 6.93
N SER A 2 -3.26 21.31 6.04
CA SER A 2 -3.93 21.53 4.76
C SER A 2 -5.38 21.91 5.05
N ARG A 3 -5.78 23.13 4.70
CA ARG A 3 -7.16 23.67 4.81
C ARG A 3 -8.14 23.03 3.81
N LYS A 4 -7.78 21.88 3.20
CA LYS A 4 -8.62 21.21 2.21
C LYS A 4 -9.51 20.22 2.91
N VAL A 5 -10.82 20.40 2.75
CA VAL A 5 -11.82 19.41 3.11
C VAL A 5 -11.68 18.25 2.13
N VAL A 6 -11.36 17.06 2.65
CA VAL A 6 -11.22 15.84 1.85
C VAL A 6 -12.59 15.21 1.66
N TYR A 7 -12.78 14.36 0.67
CA TYR A 7 -14.02 13.63 0.48
C TYR A 7 -14.07 12.39 1.40
N PRO A 8 -15.18 12.05 2.09
CA PRO A 8 -15.25 10.89 2.97
C PRO A 8 -15.01 9.57 2.22
N PHE A 9 -14.27 8.64 2.83
CA PHE A 9 -13.91 7.35 2.20
C PHE A 9 -15.15 6.50 1.95
N GLY A 10 -16.07 6.45 2.92
CA GLY A 10 -17.34 5.73 2.82
C GLY A 10 -18.31 6.32 1.78
N ALA A 11 -18.10 7.59 1.37
CA ALA A 11 -18.95 8.26 0.39
C ALA A 11 -18.57 7.96 -1.06
N ILE A 12 -17.39 7.37 -1.32
CA ILE A 12 -16.96 7.03 -2.67
C ILE A 12 -17.86 5.92 -3.23
N VAL A 13 -18.44 6.13 -4.41
CA VAL A 13 -19.33 5.18 -5.06
C VAL A 13 -18.51 4.13 -5.80
N GLY A 14 -18.86 2.85 -5.61
CA GLY A 14 -18.16 1.73 -6.23
C GLY A 14 -16.72 1.58 -5.76
N GLN A 15 -15.85 1.08 -6.65
CA GLN A 15 -14.43 0.84 -6.38
C GLN A 15 -14.17 -0.10 -5.18
N GLU A 16 -15.07 -1.05 -4.94
CA GLU A 16 -15.03 -1.93 -3.77
C GLU A 16 -13.73 -2.75 -3.68
N LYS A 17 -13.19 -3.19 -4.83
CA LYS A 17 -11.89 -3.84 -4.89
C LYS A 17 -10.75 -2.92 -4.42
N ALA A 18 -10.74 -1.67 -4.88
CA ALA A 18 -9.71 -0.70 -4.53
C ALA A 18 -9.80 -0.33 -3.04
N LYS A 19 -11.01 -0.09 -2.52
CA LYS A 19 -11.25 0.12 -1.09
C LYS A 19 -10.73 -1.04 -0.26
N LYS A 20 -11.10 -2.27 -0.62
CA LYS A 20 -10.65 -3.49 0.09
C LYS A 20 -9.13 -3.64 0.07
N ALA A 21 -8.48 -3.43 -1.07
CA ALA A 21 -7.02 -3.49 -1.18
C ALA A 21 -6.32 -2.44 -0.31
N LEU A 22 -6.84 -1.20 -0.29
CA LEU A 22 -6.33 -0.12 0.56
C LEU A 22 -6.48 -0.42 2.04
N LEU A 23 -7.64 -0.94 2.46
CA LEU A 23 -7.89 -1.37 3.84
C LEU A 23 -6.96 -2.53 4.24
N CYS A 24 -6.70 -3.46 3.33
CA CYS A 24 -5.74 -4.55 3.58
C CYS A 24 -4.33 -4.00 3.84
N CYS A 25 -3.82 -3.13 2.96
CA CYS A 25 -2.49 -2.51 3.14
C CYS A 25 -2.43 -1.59 4.38
N ALA A 26 -3.56 -1.03 4.81
CA ALA A 26 -3.65 -0.24 6.03
C ALA A 26 -3.54 -1.09 7.32
N VAL A 27 -4.07 -2.31 7.29
CA VAL A 27 -3.98 -3.29 8.38
C VAL A 27 -2.61 -3.95 8.39
N ASP A 28 -2.16 -4.49 7.27
CA ASP A 28 -0.86 -5.15 7.10
C ASP A 28 -0.02 -4.47 5.98
N PRO A 29 0.83 -3.49 6.34
CA PRO A 29 1.74 -2.86 5.39
C PRO A 29 2.73 -3.84 4.75
N SER A 30 2.98 -5.00 5.36
CA SER A 30 3.93 -6.00 4.86
C SER A 30 3.41 -6.81 3.67
N ILE A 31 2.16 -6.55 3.23
CA ILE A 31 1.61 -7.04 1.97
C ILE A 31 2.44 -6.53 0.77
N GLY A 32 3.05 -5.35 0.88
CA GLY A 32 3.90 -4.77 -0.18
C GLY A 32 3.22 -3.65 -0.99
N GLY A 33 2.22 -2.99 -0.42
CA GLY A 33 1.53 -1.87 -1.05
C GLY A 33 0.53 -2.24 -2.13
N VAL A 34 -0.12 -1.23 -2.69
CA VAL A 34 -1.11 -1.37 -3.76
C VAL A 34 -0.80 -0.46 -4.94
N LEU A 35 -0.93 -1.01 -6.15
CA LEU A 35 -0.88 -0.27 -7.41
C LEU A 35 -2.29 -0.11 -7.96
N LEU A 36 -2.74 1.14 -8.08
CA LEU A 36 -4.03 1.53 -8.64
C LEU A 36 -3.85 1.96 -10.09
N THR A 37 -4.48 1.26 -11.02
CA THR A 37 -4.44 1.59 -12.46
C THR A 37 -5.78 2.08 -12.96
N GLY A 38 -5.79 2.83 -14.05
CA GLY A 38 -7.02 3.28 -14.71
C GLY A 38 -6.85 4.68 -15.31
N ASP A 39 -7.93 5.20 -15.90
CA ASP A 39 -7.90 6.46 -16.64
C ASP A 39 -7.71 7.69 -15.74
N LYS A 40 -7.34 8.81 -16.37
CA LYS A 40 -7.41 10.14 -15.73
C LYS A 40 -8.85 10.44 -15.33
N GLY A 41 -9.04 10.96 -14.12
CA GLY A 41 -10.37 11.29 -13.60
C GLY A 41 -11.12 10.12 -12.93
N ALA A 42 -10.56 8.91 -12.89
CA ALA A 42 -11.16 7.75 -12.20
C ALA A 42 -11.20 7.86 -10.66
N GLY A 43 -10.79 8.99 -10.07
CA GLY A 43 -10.86 9.20 -8.62
C GLY A 43 -9.75 8.55 -7.78
N LYS A 44 -8.70 8.00 -8.40
CA LYS A 44 -7.53 7.37 -7.72
C LYS A 44 -6.99 8.21 -6.56
N SER A 45 -6.65 9.47 -6.85
CA SER A 45 -6.11 10.41 -5.86
C SER A 45 -7.09 10.76 -4.73
N THR A 46 -8.40 10.84 -5.06
CA THR A 46 -9.47 11.10 -4.08
C THR A 46 -9.62 9.92 -3.14
N LEU A 47 -9.63 8.70 -3.67
CA LEU A 47 -9.71 7.46 -2.89
C LEU A 47 -8.55 7.36 -1.89
N VAL A 48 -7.32 7.58 -2.33
CA VAL A 48 -6.15 7.53 -1.44
C VAL A 48 -6.20 8.60 -0.36
N ARG A 49 -6.57 9.84 -0.71
CA ARG A 49 -6.66 10.93 0.26
C ARG A 49 -7.76 10.71 1.28
N SER A 50 -8.88 10.13 0.86
CA SER A 50 -9.97 9.80 1.77
C SER A 50 -9.60 8.70 2.78
N LEU A 51 -8.68 7.79 2.42
CA LEU A 51 -8.24 6.71 3.31
C LEU A 51 -7.71 7.24 4.65
N SER A 52 -6.99 8.37 4.68
CA SER A 52 -6.44 8.89 5.93
C SER A 52 -7.49 9.27 6.99
N HIS A 53 -8.76 9.41 6.60
CA HIS A 53 -9.86 9.70 7.53
C HIS A 53 -10.39 8.47 8.27
N VAL A 54 -10.22 7.28 7.70
CA VAL A 54 -10.65 6.02 8.31
C VAL A 54 -9.50 5.29 9.02
N LEU A 55 -8.28 5.85 8.99
CA LEU A 55 -7.13 5.26 9.65
C LEU A 55 -7.08 5.64 11.14
N PRO A 56 -6.74 4.69 12.03
CA PRO A 56 -6.63 4.98 13.44
C PRO A 56 -5.45 5.91 13.74
N ASN A 57 -5.62 6.75 14.77
CA ASN A 57 -4.53 7.50 15.36
C ASN A 57 -3.43 6.57 15.88
N PHE A 58 -2.23 7.10 15.99
CA PHE A 58 -1.08 6.38 16.52
C PHE A 58 -0.25 7.25 17.46
N GLU A 59 0.39 6.63 18.45
CA GLU A 59 1.29 7.33 19.37
C GLU A 59 2.70 7.38 18.81
N ALA A 60 3.32 8.55 18.80
CA ALA A 60 4.72 8.74 18.41
C ALA A 60 5.55 9.31 19.57
N VAL A 61 6.84 8.99 19.59
CA VAL A 61 7.79 9.67 20.49
C VAL A 61 7.82 11.17 20.19
N LEU A 62 7.60 12.00 21.21
CA LEU A 62 7.63 13.47 21.11
C LEU A 62 9.02 13.92 20.62
N GLU A 63 9.07 14.94 19.76
CA GLU A 63 10.30 15.49 19.17
C GLU A 63 11.13 14.53 18.30
N CYS A 64 10.70 13.28 18.12
CA CYS A 64 11.33 12.37 17.17
C CYS A 64 10.95 12.76 15.72
N PRO A 65 11.93 13.05 14.83
CA PRO A 65 11.64 13.40 13.44
C PRO A 65 11.09 12.23 12.62
N PHE A 66 11.26 10.99 13.11
CA PHE A 66 10.87 9.76 12.41
C PHE A 66 9.56 9.15 12.89
N ASN A 67 8.83 9.80 13.81
CA ASN A 67 7.59 9.25 14.39
C ASN A 67 7.75 7.85 15.02
N CYS A 68 8.87 7.57 15.68
CA CYS A 68 9.17 6.26 16.25
C CYS A 68 8.04 5.75 17.16
N ASN A 69 7.81 4.44 17.13
CA ASN A 69 6.83 3.78 17.98
C ASN A 69 7.36 3.73 19.43
N PRO A 70 6.68 4.37 20.41
CA PRO A 70 7.13 4.38 21.79
C PRO A 70 7.02 3.02 22.49
N GLU A 71 6.24 2.08 21.95
CA GLU A 71 5.93 0.79 22.58
C GLU A 71 6.73 -0.39 22.00
N ASN A 72 7.37 -0.20 20.83
CA ASN A 72 8.13 -1.24 20.17
C ASN A 72 9.57 -0.79 19.89
N PRO A 73 10.57 -1.25 20.67
CA PRO A 73 11.98 -0.94 20.44
C PRO A 73 12.49 -1.36 19.06
N LEU A 74 11.89 -2.37 18.41
CA LEU A 74 12.25 -2.81 17.05
C LEU A 74 11.76 -1.84 15.96
N GLU A 75 11.03 -0.79 16.33
CA GLU A 75 10.51 0.26 15.44
C GLU A 75 11.01 1.65 15.85
N MET A 76 12.14 1.70 16.56
CA MET A 76 12.79 2.93 17.00
C MET A 76 14.05 3.22 16.19
N CYS A 77 14.30 4.48 15.88
CA CYS A 77 15.61 4.91 15.39
C CYS A 77 16.66 4.77 16.51
N ASP A 78 17.95 4.81 16.14
CA ASP A 78 19.06 4.61 17.08
C ASP A 78 18.95 5.54 18.32
N ASN A 79 18.64 6.83 18.14
CA ASN A 79 18.50 7.78 19.24
C ASN A 79 17.31 7.45 20.17
N CYS A 80 16.17 7.03 19.62
CA CYS A 80 15.05 6.60 20.45
C CYS A 80 15.40 5.30 21.17
N TYR A 81 16.04 4.35 20.49
CA TYR A 81 16.44 3.08 21.09
C TYR A 81 17.41 3.26 22.27
N GLU A 82 18.43 4.10 22.12
CA GLU A 82 19.39 4.42 23.20
C GLU A 82 18.71 5.08 24.42
N ASN A 83 17.77 5.99 24.17
CA ASN A 83 17.01 6.65 25.23
C ASN A 83 16.05 5.68 25.96
N ALA A 84 15.46 4.72 25.24
CA ALA A 84 14.57 3.71 25.82
C ALA A 84 15.30 2.82 26.83
N ASN A 85 16.53 2.42 26.51
CA ASN A 85 17.37 1.58 27.37
C ASN A 85 17.82 2.29 28.66
N SER A 86 17.75 3.62 28.70
CA SER A 86 18.17 4.45 29.84
C SER A 86 17.07 4.65 30.90
N ALA A 87 16.00 3.84 30.88
CA ALA A 87 14.85 3.88 31.80
C ALA A 87 14.06 5.22 31.83
N ASN A 88 14.20 6.05 30.80
CA ASN A 88 13.39 7.25 30.65
C ASN A 88 12.08 6.92 29.93
N GLU A 89 10.94 7.25 30.54
CA GLU A 89 9.65 7.21 29.85
C GLU A 89 9.63 8.25 28.71
N PHE A 90 9.25 7.83 27.51
CA PHE A 90 9.04 8.77 26.41
C PHE A 90 7.82 9.63 26.68
N LYS A 91 7.96 10.93 26.45
CA LYS A 91 6.79 11.77 26.19
C LYS A 91 6.16 11.32 24.88
N LYS A 92 4.89 10.94 24.93
CA LYS A 92 4.12 10.47 23.77
C LYS A 92 3.30 11.61 23.17
N LEU A 93 3.10 11.57 21.86
CA LEU A 93 2.21 12.45 21.12
C LEU A 93 1.31 11.63 20.22
N GLU A 94 0.00 11.75 20.39
CA GLU A 94 -0.98 11.17 19.48
C GLU A 94 -0.99 11.93 18.15
N LYS A 95 -0.89 11.20 17.04
CA LYS A 95 -0.90 11.74 15.68
C LYS A 95 -1.91 11.01 14.81
N THR A 96 -2.50 11.74 13.89
CA THR A 96 -3.28 11.18 12.77
C THR A 96 -2.34 10.77 11.64
N MET A 97 -2.64 9.66 10.97
CA MET A 97 -1.95 9.28 9.74
C MET A 97 -2.20 10.32 8.65
N LYS A 98 -1.20 10.59 7.83
CA LYS A 98 -1.26 11.56 6.74
C LYS A 98 -0.83 10.91 5.43
N VAL A 99 -1.28 11.49 4.33
CA VAL A 99 -0.74 11.19 3.01
C VAL A 99 0.51 12.04 2.79
N VAL A 100 1.63 11.36 2.51
CA VAL A 100 2.89 11.96 2.09
C VAL A 100 3.01 11.72 0.59
N ASP A 101 2.95 12.80 -0.19
CA ASP A 101 3.09 12.73 -1.64
C ASP A 101 4.58 12.64 -2.03
N LEU A 102 4.90 11.69 -2.93
CA LEU A 102 6.20 11.61 -3.59
C LEU A 102 6.15 12.36 -4.92
N PRO A 103 6.91 13.45 -5.10
CA PRO A 103 6.96 14.16 -6.37
C PRO A 103 7.75 13.38 -7.42
N LEU A 104 7.36 13.48 -8.69
CA LEU A 104 8.04 12.79 -9.80
C LEU A 104 9.53 13.14 -9.95
N SER A 105 9.89 14.40 -9.71
CA SER A 105 11.27 14.90 -9.82
C SER A 105 12.05 14.85 -8.50
N VAL A 106 11.76 13.85 -7.65
CA VAL A 106 12.45 13.68 -6.36
C VAL A 106 13.91 13.26 -6.58
N THR A 107 14.83 13.92 -5.88
CA THR A 107 16.22 13.46 -5.81
C THR A 107 16.37 12.39 -4.75
N VAL A 108 17.35 11.50 -4.90
CA VAL A 108 17.66 10.44 -3.93
C VAL A 108 17.86 11.04 -2.52
N ASP A 109 18.64 12.11 -2.41
CA ASP A 109 18.87 12.84 -1.16
C ASP A 109 17.59 13.33 -0.48
N ARG A 110 16.58 13.75 -1.27
CA ARG A 110 15.28 14.17 -0.74
C ARG A 110 14.40 12.97 -0.36
N LEU A 111 14.54 11.85 -1.06
CA LEU A 111 13.83 10.60 -0.74
C LEU A 111 14.35 10.01 0.57
N VAL A 112 15.65 9.68 0.63
CA VAL A 112 16.24 8.98 1.77
C VAL A 112 16.61 9.92 2.92
N GLY A 113 16.98 11.17 2.62
CA GLY A 113 17.53 12.11 3.60
C GLY A 113 19.05 12.26 3.46
N THR A 114 19.60 13.24 4.18
CA THR A 114 21.03 13.57 4.13
C THR A 114 21.61 13.68 5.54
N ILE A 115 22.94 13.53 5.65
CA ILE A 115 23.67 13.69 6.90
C ILE A 115 24.33 15.07 6.89
N ASP A 116 24.07 15.91 7.89
CA ASP A 116 24.76 17.19 8.07
C ASP A 116 26.14 16.95 8.69
N ILE A 117 27.13 16.76 7.80
CA ILE A 117 28.51 16.44 8.16
C ILE A 117 29.13 17.54 9.02
N LYS A 118 28.83 18.82 8.75
CA LYS A 118 29.41 19.94 9.49
C LYS A 118 28.99 19.90 10.95
N LYS A 119 27.72 19.61 11.22
CA LYS A 119 27.23 19.42 12.59
C LYS A 119 27.73 18.12 13.21
N ALA A 120 27.83 17.04 12.43
CA ALA A 120 28.37 15.77 12.91
C ALA A 120 29.83 15.89 13.40
N LEU A 121 30.66 16.64 12.68
CA LEU A 121 32.06 16.87 13.04
C LEU A 121 32.24 17.89 14.17
N ASN A 122 31.46 18.98 14.19
CA ASN A 122 31.62 20.06 15.16
C ASN A 122 30.95 19.78 16.52
N GLU A 123 29.78 19.15 16.52
CA GLU A 123 28.96 18.94 17.72
C GLU A 123 29.03 17.49 18.23
N GLY A 124 29.71 16.59 17.50
CA GLY A 124 29.72 15.15 17.77
C GLY A 124 28.34 14.47 17.67
N LYS A 125 27.32 15.22 17.24
CA LYS A 125 25.93 14.77 17.13
C LYS A 125 25.60 14.52 15.66
N ARG A 126 25.14 13.30 15.36
CA ARG A 126 24.68 12.91 14.02
C ARG A 126 23.39 13.67 13.69
N VAL A 127 23.49 14.85 13.06
CA VAL A 127 22.31 15.63 12.66
C VAL A 127 21.86 15.18 11.28
N LEU A 128 20.76 14.42 11.24
CA LEU A 128 20.16 13.96 10.00
C LEU A 128 19.09 14.93 9.52
N GLN A 129 19.08 15.20 8.23
CA GLN A 129 17.99 15.90 7.58
C GLN A 129 16.99 14.84 7.07
N PRO A 130 15.81 14.72 7.69
CA PRO A 130 14.85 13.68 7.34
C PRO A 130 14.37 13.83 5.90
N GLY A 131 14.41 12.73 5.15
CA GLY A 131 13.86 12.65 3.79
C GLY A 131 12.35 12.39 3.78
N ILE A 132 11.82 12.12 2.60
CA ILE A 132 10.41 11.72 2.42
C ILE A 132 10.12 10.38 3.12
N LEU A 133 11.05 9.42 3.08
CA LEU A 133 10.89 8.12 3.76
C LEU A 133 10.81 8.24 5.29
N ALA A 134 11.45 9.26 5.88
CA ALA A 134 11.33 9.58 7.29
C ALA A 134 9.95 10.12 7.63
N ASN A 135 9.43 11.04 6.80
CA ASN A 135 8.08 11.59 6.95
C ASN A 135 6.98 10.54 6.69
N ALA A 136 7.25 9.61 5.77
CA ALA A 136 6.34 8.52 5.44
C ALA A 136 6.21 7.50 6.57
N ASN A 137 7.18 7.37 7.48
CA ASN A 137 7.10 6.40 8.56
C ASN A 137 5.80 6.55 9.38
N ARG A 138 5.03 5.47 9.46
CA ARG A 138 3.69 5.35 10.06
C ARG A 138 2.64 6.26 9.43
N ASN A 139 2.84 6.60 8.16
CA ASN A 139 1.92 7.35 7.31
C ASN A 139 1.67 6.57 6.01
N ILE A 140 0.89 7.17 5.11
CA ILE A 140 0.69 6.69 3.74
C ILE A 140 1.75 7.36 2.86
N LEU A 141 2.46 6.60 2.04
CA LEU A 141 3.29 7.13 0.95
C LEU A 141 2.53 6.97 -0.37
N TYR A 142 2.12 8.09 -0.96
CA TYR A 142 1.41 8.11 -2.24
C TYR A 142 2.33 8.54 -3.36
N ILE A 143 2.31 7.77 -4.45
CA ILE A 143 3.02 8.07 -5.68
C ILE A 143 1.97 8.22 -6.77
N ASP A 144 1.87 9.42 -7.33
CA ASP A 144 1.06 9.63 -8.54
C ASP A 144 1.92 9.31 -9.76
N GLU A 145 1.37 8.56 -10.73
CA GLU A 145 2.06 8.22 -11.98
C GLU A 145 3.42 7.53 -11.74
N VAL A 146 3.41 6.41 -11.01
CA VAL A 146 4.62 5.66 -10.63
C VAL A 146 5.47 5.21 -11.82
N ASN A 147 4.85 5.05 -12.99
CA ASN A 147 5.50 4.73 -14.27
C ASN A 147 6.45 5.85 -14.76
N LEU A 148 6.33 7.07 -14.24
CA LEU A 148 7.16 8.22 -14.61
C LEU A 148 8.34 8.46 -13.66
N LEU A 149 8.45 7.69 -12.58
CA LEU A 149 9.57 7.78 -11.66
C LEU A 149 10.83 7.14 -12.24
N ASP A 150 11.99 7.65 -11.81
CA ASP A 150 13.28 7.03 -12.08
C ASP A 150 13.35 5.63 -11.43
N ASP A 151 13.78 4.63 -12.19
CA ASP A 151 13.90 3.24 -11.75
C ASP A 151 14.69 3.13 -10.43
N TYR A 152 15.77 3.90 -10.27
CA TYR A 152 16.60 3.89 -9.07
C TYR A 152 15.85 4.40 -7.83
N VAL A 153 14.97 5.39 -8.00
CA VAL A 153 14.10 5.90 -6.93
C VAL A 153 13.07 4.86 -6.53
N ILE A 154 12.47 4.19 -7.51
CA ILE A 154 11.48 3.14 -7.26
C ILE A 154 12.14 1.97 -6.49
N ASP A 155 13.34 1.55 -6.89
CA ASP A 155 14.03 0.43 -6.24
C ASP A 155 14.31 0.70 -4.76
N ILE A 156 14.89 1.86 -4.43
CA ILE A 156 15.14 2.26 -3.03
C ILE A 156 13.84 2.30 -2.22
N LEU A 157 12.78 2.84 -2.83
CA LEU A 157 11.49 2.99 -2.19
C LEU A 157 10.86 1.63 -1.88
N LEU A 158 10.87 0.72 -2.85
CA LEU A 158 10.31 -0.62 -2.69
C LEU A 158 11.16 -1.47 -1.73
N ASP A 159 12.48 -1.26 -1.67
CA ASP A 159 13.35 -1.89 -0.66
C ASP A 159 12.98 -1.41 0.73
N SER A 160 12.85 -0.09 0.90
CA SER A 160 12.46 0.53 2.16
C SER A 160 11.06 0.07 2.62
N ALA A 161 10.11 -0.04 1.69
CA ALA A 161 8.76 -0.53 1.97
C ALA A 161 8.76 -2.00 2.42
N ALA A 162 9.58 -2.85 1.78
CA ALA A 162 9.67 -4.27 2.11
C ALA A 162 10.41 -4.51 3.44
N MET A 163 11.54 -3.82 3.66
CA MET A 163 12.35 -3.95 4.87
C MET A 163 11.73 -3.24 6.07
N GLY A 164 10.95 -2.18 5.84
CA GLY A 164 10.41 -1.30 6.87
C GLY A 164 11.45 -0.37 7.49
N TRP A 165 12.62 -0.24 6.86
CA TRP A 165 13.76 0.54 7.31
C TRP A 165 14.39 1.27 6.14
N ASN A 166 14.79 2.51 6.36
CA ASN A 166 15.63 3.25 5.43
C ASN A 166 17.05 3.33 6.00
N THR A 167 18.04 2.97 5.18
CA THR A 167 19.46 2.98 5.56
C THR A 167 20.19 3.96 4.66
N ILE A 168 20.94 4.87 5.28
CA ILE A 168 21.70 5.93 4.61
C ILE A 168 23.17 5.68 4.92
N GLU A 169 23.96 5.43 3.88
CA GLU A 169 25.41 5.21 3.99
C GLU A 169 26.16 6.29 3.22
N ARG A 170 26.93 7.12 3.92
CA ARG A 170 27.79 8.16 3.31
C ARG A 170 29.11 8.29 4.05
N GLU A 171 30.21 8.33 3.31
CA GLU A 171 31.56 8.62 3.82
C GLU A 171 31.96 7.77 5.04
N GLY A 172 31.56 6.49 5.07
CA GLY A 172 31.84 5.56 6.16
C GLY A 172 30.90 5.65 7.37
N ILE A 173 29.88 6.52 7.32
CA ILE A 173 28.81 6.61 8.33
C ILE A 173 27.57 5.90 7.79
N SER A 174 27.12 4.86 8.49
CA SER A 174 25.84 4.19 8.25
C SER A 174 24.84 4.62 9.32
N PHE A 175 23.64 5.04 8.88
CA PHE A 175 22.54 5.41 9.74
C PHE A 175 21.26 4.76 9.25
N LYS A 176 20.40 4.32 10.18
CA LYS A 176 19.12 3.71 9.86
C LYS A 176 17.97 4.32 10.66
N HIS A 177 16.81 4.40 10.03
CA HIS A 177 15.57 4.76 10.73
C HIS A 177 14.39 3.92 10.24
N PRO A 178 13.35 3.74 11.06
CA PRO A 178 12.13 3.06 10.63
C PRO A 178 11.49 3.81 9.46
N SER A 179 10.98 3.05 8.49
CA SER A 179 10.24 3.54 7.33
C SER A 179 9.12 2.54 6.99
N ARG A 180 8.21 2.33 7.95
CA ARG A 180 7.04 1.46 7.82
C ARG A 180 5.84 2.30 7.41
N PHE A 181 5.49 2.26 6.14
CA PHE A 181 4.41 3.08 5.57
C PHE A 181 3.47 2.25 4.70
N VAL A 182 2.25 2.74 4.53
CA VAL A 182 1.31 2.17 3.56
C VAL A 182 1.69 2.71 2.18
N LEU A 183 2.25 1.86 1.33
CA LEU A 183 2.63 2.23 -0.02
C LEU A 183 1.43 2.17 -0.97
N ILE A 184 1.15 3.29 -1.65
CA ILE A 184 0.13 3.36 -2.70
C ILE A 184 0.72 4.03 -3.94
N GLY A 185 0.78 3.29 -5.04
CA GLY A 185 1.09 3.82 -6.36
C GLY A 185 -0.18 4.01 -7.18
N SER A 186 -0.23 5.06 -7.99
CA SER A 186 -1.19 5.21 -9.09
C SER A 186 -0.44 5.16 -10.42
N MET A 187 -1.06 4.64 -11.47
CA MET A 187 -0.58 4.87 -12.83
C MET A 187 -1.73 4.94 -13.84
N ASN A 188 -1.43 5.54 -14.98
CA ASN A 188 -2.27 5.53 -16.17
C ASN A 188 -1.57 4.67 -17.23
N PRO A 189 -2.14 3.52 -17.64
CA PRO A 189 -1.52 2.65 -18.65
C PRO A 189 -1.20 3.37 -19.97
N GLU A 190 -1.99 4.38 -20.34
CA GLU A 190 -1.78 5.21 -21.54
C GLU A 190 -0.49 6.05 -21.51
N GLU A 191 0.08 6.30 -20.31
CA GLU A 191 1.30 7.11 -20.15
C GLU A 191 2.56 6.25 -20.00
N GLY A 192 2.44 4.94 -20.23
CA GLY A 192 3.53 3.98 -20.20
C GLY A 192 3.32 2.87 -19.19
N GLU A 193 4.00 1.76 -19.43
CA GLU A 193 3.94 0.58 -18.58
C GLU A 193 5.03 0.60 -17.51
N LEU A 194 4.72 0.02 -16.34
CA LEU A 194 5.71 -0.25 -15.32
C LEU A 194 6.48 -1.53 -15.67
N ARG A 195 7.82 -1.52 -15.49
CA ARG A 195 8.64 -2.70 -15.73
C ARG A 195 8.13 -3.92 -14.94
N PRO A 196 8.08 -5.13 -15.52
CA PRO A 196 7.53 -6.30 -14.84
C PRO A 196 8.23 -6.66 -13.51
N GLN A 197 9.52 -6.36 -13.38
CA GLN A 197 10.28 -6.59 -12.14
C GLN A 197 9.80 -5.68 -11.01
N LEU A 198 9.43 -4.43 -11.31
CA LEU A 198 8.90 -3.46 -10.35
C LEU A 198 7.44 -3.78 -10.03
N LEU A 199 6.67 -4.19 -11.04
CA LEU A 199 5.28 -4.61 -10.88
C LEU A 199 5.16 -5.81 -9.93
N ASP A 200 6.05 -6.80 -10.04
CA ASP A 200 6.09 -7.97 -9.15
C ASP A 200 6.40 -7.61 -7.68
N ARG A 201 6.98 -6.43 -7.43
CA ARG A 201 7.30 -5.94 -6.08
C ARG A 201 6.13 -5.24 -5.41
N PHE A 202 5.11 -4.84 -6.15
CA PHE A 202 3.83 -4.45 -5.54
C PHE A 202 3.10 -5.68 -5.03
N GLY A 203 2.51 -5.56 -3.84
CA GLY A 203 1.72 -6.62 -3.25
C GLY A 203 0.41 -6.81 -4.00
N LEU A 204 -0.35 -5.73 -4.11
CA LEU A 204 -1.69 -5.75 -4.70
C LEU A 204 -1.75 -4.91 -5.96
N TYR A 205 -2.56 -5.34 -6.91
CA TYR A 205 -2.86 -4.62 -8.13
C TYR A 205 -4.37 -4.49 -8.30
N VAL A 206 -4.85 -3.27 -8.51
CA VAL A 206 -6.28 -3.01 -8.73
C VAL A 206 -6.44 -2.09 -9.92
N GLU A 207 -7.18 -2.57 -10.91
CA GLU A 207 -7.69 -1.75 -12.00
C GLU A 207 -8.96 -1.06 -11.56
N ILE A 208 -8.95 0.28 -11.57
CA ILE A 208 -10.11 1.10 -11.31
C ILE A 208 -10.88 1.24 -12.62
N GLU A 209 -11.92 0.44 -12.74
CA GLU A 209 -12.86 0.52 -13.84
C GLU A 209 -13.65 1.83 -13.76
N SER A 210 -13.76 2.53 -14.88
CA SER A 210 -14.67 3.67 -15.01
C SER A 210 -16.11 3.20 -14.77
N LEU A 211 -16.86 3.91 -13.93
CA LEU A 211 -18.29 3.61 -13.74
C LEU A 211 -18.99 3.75 -15.10
N PHE A 212 -19.55 2.67 -15.64
CA PHE A 212 -20.25 2.68 -16.94
C PHE A 212 -21.77 2.79 -16.77
N GLU A 213 -22.30 2.44 -15.61
CA GLU A 213 -23.74 2.52 -15.33
C GLU A 213 -24.17 3.97 -15.07
N ALA A 214 -25.29 4.37 -15.67
CA ALA A 214 -25.81 5.74 -15.57
C ALA A 214 -26.21 6.09 -14.13
N ASP A 215 -26.76 5.13 -13.38
CA ASP A 215 -27.19 5.32 -12.00
C ASP A 215 -26.01 5.58 -11.06
N ASP A 216 -24.92 4.83 -11.21
CA ASP A 216 -23.68 5.06 -10.45
C ASP A 216 -23.08 6.44 -10.74
N ARG A 217 -23.04 6.84 -12.00
CA ARG A 217 -22.55 8.18 -12.39
C ARG A 217 -23.42 9.29 -11.82
N LEU A 218 -24.75 9.11 -11.86
CA LEU A 218 -25.69 10.07 -11.29
C LEU A 218 -25.51 10.18 -9.77
N GLU A 219 -25.27 9.08 -9.08
CA GLU A 219 -25.02 9.06 -7.64
C GLU A 219 -23.71 9.78 -7.29
N VAL A 220 -22.64 9.58 -8.05
CA VAL A 220 -21.39 10.34 -7.89
C VAL A 220 -21.66 11.84 -8.00
N LEU A 221 -22.36 12.28 -9.05
CA LEU A 221 -22.68 13.70 -9.24
C LEU A 221 -23.49 14.27 -8.07
N LYS A 222 -24.54 13.57 -7.64
CA LYS A 222 -25.38 13.98 -6.49
C LYS A 222 -24.57 14.11 -5.21
N ARG A 223 -23.69 13.17 -4.92
CA ARG A 223 -22.87 13.22 -3.69
C ARG A 223 -21.82 14.31 -3.76
N VAL A 224 -21.18 14.53 -4.91
CA VAL A 224 -20.21 15.62 -5.10
C VAL A 224 -20.88 16.99 -4.93
N GLU A 225 -22.06 17.18 -5.52
CA GLU A 225 -22.83 18.44 -5.38
C GLU A 225 -23.21 18.72 -3.92
N LYS A 226 -23.71 17.70 -3.20
CA LYS A 226 -24.02 17.82 -1.77
C LYS A 226 -22.79 18.19 -0.94
N PHE A 227 -21.67 17.51 -1.17
CA PHE A 227 -20.41 17.78 -0.48
C PHE A 227 -19.88 19.18 -0.75
N GLN A 228 -19.96 19.68 -1.99
CA GLN A 228 -19.53 21.03 -2.32
C GLN A 228 -20.41 22.11 -1.69
N LYS A 229 -21.72 21.85 -1.57
CA LYS A 229 -22.69 22.78 -1.00
C LYS A 229 -22.52 22.92 0.52
N ASP A 230 -22.41 21.80 1.23
CA ASP A 230 -22.19 21.78 2.68
C ASP A 230 -21.32 20.56 3.06
N PRO A 231 -20.00 20.74 3.12
CA PRO A 231 -19.11 19.63 3.46
C PRO A 231 -19.34 19.09 4.88
N PHE A 232 -19.68 19.95 5.85
CA PHE A 232 -19.77 19.54 7.25
C PHE A 232 -20.99 18.65 7.49
N SER A 233 -22.17 19.04 7.00
CA SER A 233 -23.37 18.19 7.08
C SER A 233 -23.21 16.90 6.27
N PHE A 234 -22.48 16.95 5.15
CA PHE A 234 -22.16 15.75 4.38
C PHE A 234 -21.29 14.78 5.20
N TYR A 235 -20.29 15.26 5.93
CA TYR A 235 -19.49 14.42 6.82
C TYR A 235 -20.32 13.74 7.91
N GLU A 236 -21.23 14.46 8.56
CA GLU A 236 -22.11 13.89 9.59
C GLU A 236 -22.93 12.70 9.06
N THR A 237 -23.29 12.73 7.77
CA THR A 237 -24.04 11.65 7.12
C THR A 237 -23.22 10.35 7.00
N TYR A 238 -21.88 10.46 6.89
CA TYR A 238 -20.98 9.32 6.70
C TYR A 238 -20.11 9.00 7.92
N ALA A 239 -20.20 9.78 9.00
CA ALA A 239 -19.38 9.64 10.19
C ALA A 239 -19.47 8.21 10.78
N SER A 240 -20.68 7.65 10.89
CA SER A 240 -20.87 6.29 11.41
C SER A 240 -20.21 5.21 10.53
N ILE A 241 -20.21 5.40 9.21
CA ILE A 241 -19.55 4.48 8.28
C ILE A 241 -18.02 4.57 8.44
N GLU A 242 -17.47 5.79 8.55
CA GLU A 242 -16.04 5.99 8.74
C GLU A 242 -15.54 5.50 10.12
N GLU A 243 -16.35 5.68 11.17
CA GLU A 243 -16.09 5.13 12.50
C GLU A 243 -16.06 3.60 12.49
N ASN A 244 -17.06 2.96 11.89
CA ASN A 244 -17.10 1.50 11.75
C ASN A 244 -15.89 0.95 10.99
N LEU A 245 -15.46 1.62 9.92
CA LEU A 245 -14.24 1.26 9.18
C LEU A 245 -13.00 1.41 10.06
N THR A 246 -12.90 2.50 10.81
CA THR A 246 -11.79 2.75 11.73
C THR A 246 -11.71 1.67 12.81
N GLU A 247 -12.86 1.27 13.38
CA GLU A 247 -12.96 0.20 14.37
C GLU A 247 -12.60 -1.16 13.79
N SER A 248 -13.07 -1.48 12.58
CA SER A 248 -12.69 -2.69 11.84
C SER A 248 -11.17 -2.76 11.64
N ILE A 249 -10.52 -1.67 11.22
CA ILE A 249 -9.04 -1.64 11.05
C ILE A 249 -8.34 -1.84 12.40
N LYS A 250 -8.83 -1.22 13.49
CA LYS A 250 -8.26 -1.39 14.84
C LYS A 250 -8.39 -2.83 15.32
N LEU A 251 -9.54 -3.45 15.13
CA LEU A 251 -9.79 -4.84 15.49
C LEU A 251 -8.88 -5.77 14.67
N ALA A 252 -8.88 -5.60 13.35
CA ALA A 252 -8.10 -6.40 12.42
C ALA A 252 -6.61 -6.40 12.78
N LYS A 253 -6.03 -5.23 13.07
CA LYS A 253 -4.62 -5.11 13.51
C LYS A 253 -4.31 -5.90 14.79
N LYS A 254 -5.27 -6.04 15.70
CA LYS A 254 -5.09 -6.79 16.95
C LYS A 254 -5.13 -8.30 16.73
N ILE A 255 -6.05 -8.78 15.90
CA ILE A 255 -6.29 -10.21 15.71
C ILE A 255 -5.48 -10.83 14.56
N LEU A 256 -4.88 -10.01 13.68
CA LEU A 256 -4.21 -10.46 12.45
C LEU A 256 -3.21 -11.61 12.68
N ASN A 257 -2.40 -11.53 13.74
CA ASN A 257 -1.39 -12.54 14.05
C ASN A 257 -1.97 -13.91 14.41
N ASP A 258 -3.21 -13.91 14.90
CA ASP A 258 -3.92 -15.10 15.35
C ASP A 258 -4.83 -15.68 14.24
N VAL A 259 -5.00 -14.99 13.11
CA VAL A 259 -5.81 -15.48 11.98
C VAL A 259 -5.13 -16.67 11.32
N THR A 260 -5.88 -17.76 11.17
CA THR A 260 -5.41 -19.02 10.60
C THR A 260 -5.98 -19.29 9.21
N ILE A 261 -5.27 -20.10 8.44
CA ILE A 261 -5.69 -20.58 7.12
C ILE A 261 -5.55 -22.10 7.12
N SER A 262 -6.57 -22.81 6.64
CA SER A 262 -6.57 -24.27 6.63
C SER A 262 -5.55 -24.83 5.64
N GLU A 263 -5.06 -26.04 5.91
CA GLU A 263 -4.12 -26.73 5.01
C GLU A 263 -4.74 -27.01 3.63
N GLU A 264 -6.06 -27.24 3.57
CA GLU A 264 -6.80 -27.40 2.32
C GLU A 264 -6.72 -26.15 1.44
N LEU A 265 -7.01 -24.98 2.01
CA LEU A 265 -6.93 -23.70 1.31
C LEU A 265 -5.49 -23.37 0.87
N LEU A 266 -4.49 -23.72 1.68
CA LEU A 266 -3.08 -23.58 1.30
C LEU A 266 -2.72 -24.46 0.11
N LYS A 267 -3.15 -25.72 0.08
CA LYS A 267 -2.94 -26.63 -1.06
C LYS A 267 -3.60 -26.08 -2.32
N MET A 268 -4.85 -25.61 -2.23
CA MET A 268 -5.54 -24.97 -3.35
C MET A 268 -4.79 -23.76 -3.91
N LEU A 269 -4.24 -22.92 -3.03
CA LEU A 269 -3.43 -21.76 -3.44
C LEU A 269 -2.17 -22.21 -4.19
N ILE A 270 -1.43 -23.17 -3.63
CA ILE A 270 -0.19 -23.68 -4.21
C ILE A 270 -0.47 -24.31 -5.58
N ASP A 271 -1.48 -25.17 -5.68
CA ASP A 271 -1.87 -25.82 -6.95
C ASP A 271 -2.26 -24.76 -8.00
N SER A 272 -3.02 -23.73 -7.60
CA SER A 272 -3.38 -22.63 -8.49
C SER A 272 -2.16 -21.87 -8.99
N ILE A 273 -1.20 -21.55 -8.12
CA ILE A 273 0.02 -20.81 -8.47
C ILE A 273 0.91 -21.63 -9.41
N ILE A 274 1.05 -22.93 -9.16
CA ILE A 274 1.76 -23.86 -10.05
C ILE A 274 1.09 -23.92 -11.42
N HIS A 275 -0.24 -24.05 -11.47
CA HIS A 275 -0.99 -24.08 -12.72
C HIS A 275 -0.89 -22.76 -13.52
N LEU A 276 -0.79 -21.63 -12.83
CA LEU A 276 -0.60 -20.31 -13.46
C LEU A 276 0.85 -20.04 -13.90
N GLY A 277 1.80 -20.94 -13.58
CA GLY A 277 3.21 -20.79 -13.97
C GLY A 277 3.96 -19.70 -13.21
N ILE A 278 3.45 -19.26 -12.06
CA ILE A 278 4.06 -18.20 -11.25
C ILE A 278 5.21 -18.82 -10.45
N LYS A 279 6.44 -18.35 -10.69
CA LYS A 279 7.65 -18.93 -10.09
C LYS A 279 8.10 -18.28 -8.77
N THR A 280 7.40 -17.25 -8.29
CA THR A 280 7.85 -16.45 -7.14
C THR A 280 7.05 -16.78 -5.88
N HIS A 281 7.76 -17.10 -4.79
CA HIS A 281 7.14 -17.30 -3.48
C HIS A 281 6.45 -16.05 -2.92
N ARG A 282 6.77 -14.88 -3.47
CA ARG A 282 6.11 -13.62 -3.14
C ARG A 282 4.60 -13.70 -3.43
N ALA A 283 4.20 -14.42 -4.48
CA ALA A 283 2.79 -14.63 -4.80
C ALA A 283 2.05 -15.33 -3.64
N GLU A 284 2.56 -16.46 -3.17
CA GLU A 284 1.96 -17.20 -2.05
C GLU A 284 1.88 -16.35 -0.78
N ILE A 285 3.01 -15.73 -0.41
CA ILE A 285 3.13 -14.95 0.83
C ILE A 285 2.16 -13.77 0.81
N THR A 286 2.12 -13.02 -0.29
CA THR A 286 1.23 -11.87 -0.43
C THR A 286 -0.23 -12.31 -0.41
N THR A 287 -0.61 -13.36 -1.16
CA THR A 287 -1.99 -13.86 -1.15
C THR A 287 -2.43 -14.33 0.24
N ILE A 288 -1.59 -15.05 0.97
CA ILE A 288 -1.91 -15.50 2.33
C ILE A 288 -2.10 -14.31 3.27
N LYS A 289 -1.19 -13.34 3.25
CA LYS A 289 -1.30 -12.13 4.07
C LYS A 289 -2.59 -11.36 3.77
N THR A 290 -2.90 -11.19 2.49
CA THR A 290 -4.13 -10.52 2.06
C THR A 290 -5.37 -11.30 2.51
N ALA A 291 -5.42 -12.62 2.33
CA ALA A 291 -6.57 -13.43 2.74
C ALA A 291 -6.80 -13.37 4.26
N LYS A 292 -5.73 -13.49 5.06
CA LYS A 292 -5.79 -13.31 6.52
C LYS A 292 -6.28 -11.91 6.89
N THR A 293 -5.82 -10.89 6.18
CA THR A 293 -6.21 -9.50 6.45
C THR A 293 -7.68 -9.25 6.11
N ILE A 294 -8.20 -9.83 5.02
CA ILE A 294 -9.63 -9.75 4.68
C ILE A 294 -10.47 -10.40 5.79
N ALA A 295 -10.11 -11.61 6.24
CA ALA A 295 -10.79 -12.26 7.35
C ALA A 295 -10.73 -11.43 8.64
N ALA A 296 -9.58 -10.83 8.94
CA ALA A 296 -9.39 -9.97 10.10
C ALA A 296 -10.26 -8.69 10.04
N LEU A 297 -10.38 -8.06 8.87
CA LEU A 297 -11.24 -6.89 8.64
C LEU A 297 -12.72 -7.21 8.90
N ASP A 298 -13.14 -8.43 8.56
CA ASP A 298 -14.48 -8.95 8.86
C ASP A 298 -14.63 -9.45 10.31
N GLY A 299 -13.59 -9.32 11.15
CA GLY A 299 -13.60 -9.77 12.55
C GLY A 299 -13.52 -11.29 12.73
N ARG A 300 -13.09 -12.03 11.71
CA ARG A 300 -12.97 -13.50 11.72
C ARG A 300 -11.54 -13.96 11.98
N MET A 301 -11.40 -15.10 12.64
CA MET A 301 -10.11 -15.74 12.99
C MET A 301 -9.69 -16.84 12.00
N GLU A 302 -10.55 -17.17 11.04
CA GLU A 302 -10.30 -18.20 10.04
C GLU A 302 -10.59 -17.65 8.63
N VAL A 303 -9.65 -17.90 7.73
CA VAL A 303 -9.76 -17.55 6.31
C VAL A 303 -10.78 -18.45 5.63
N SER A 304 -11.75 -17.85 4.94
CA SER A 304 -12.71 -18.55 4.11
C SER A 304 -12.21 -18.73 2.67
N LEU A 305 -12.85 -19.61 1.91
CA LEU A 305 -12.57 -19.76 0.49
C LEU A 305 -12.77 -18.44 -0.29
N GLU A 306 -13.77 -17.64 0.07
CA GLU A 306 -14.07 -16.36 -0.61
C GLU A 306 -12.99 -15.30 -0.34
N ASP A 307 -12.42 -15.29 0.87
CA ASP A 307 -11.28 -14.43 1.20
C ASP A 307 -10.07 -14.80 0.35
N LEU A 308 -9.80 -16.10 0.21
CA LEU A 308 -8.70 -16.59 -0.60
C LEU A 308 -8.89 -16.20 -2.07
N LYS A 309 -10.09 -16.39 -2.64
CA LYS A 309 -10.39 -15.98 -4.03
C LYS A 309 -10.18 -14.49 -4.23
N THR A 310 -10.69 -13.67 -3.31
CA THR A 310 -10.54 -12.22 -3.36
C THR A 310 -9.07 -11.82 -3.27
N ALA A 311 -8.30 -12.45 -2.37
CA ALA A 311 -6.87 -12.22 -2.23
C ALA A 311 -6.09 -12.63 -3.48
N MET A 312 -6.45 -13.74 -4.13
CA MET A 312 -5.84 -14.18 -5.38
C MET A 312 -6.10 -13.17 -6.51
N ASP A 313 -7.34 -12.66 -6.62
CA ASP A 313 -7.70 -11.62 -7.62
C ASP A 313 -6.86 -10.35 -7.43
N LEU A 314 -6.61 -9.94 -6.18
CA LEU A 314 -5.81 -8.74 -5.91
C LEU A 314 -4.28 -8.96 -6.06
N ALA A 315 -3.78 -10.13 -5.68
CA ALA A 315 -2.35 -10.38 -5.55
C ALA A 315 -1.69 -11.06 -6.78
N LEU A 316 -2.46 -11.75 -7.63
CA LEU A 316 -1.90 -12.58 -8.71
C LEU A 316 -2.02 -11.96 -10.10
N ILE A 317 -3.01 -11.09 -10.38
CA ILE A 317 -3.29 -10.58 -11.73
C ILE A 317 -2.05 -10.01 -12.43
N HIS A 318 -1.29 -9.18 -11.73
CA HIS A 318 -0.11 -8.50 -12.27
C HIS A 318 1.12 -9.41 -12.42
N ARG A 319 1.06 -10.63 -11.87
CA ARG A 319 2.13 -11.64 -11.95
C ARG A 319 1.94 -12.59 -13.14
N LEU A 320 0.74 -12.63 -13.72
CA LEU A 320 0.40 -13.48 -14.87
C LEU A 320 1.02 -12.98 -16.19
N SER A 321 1.20 -11.68 -16.33
CA SER A 321 1.74 -11.06 -17.55
C SER A 321 3.26 -11.16 -17.66
N ASN A 322 3.90 -12.08 -16.92
CA ASN A 322 5.35 -12.19 -16.84
C ASN A 322 5.85 -13.49 -17.51
N PRO A 323 5.84 -13.61 -18.85
CA PRO A 323 6.40 -14.78 -19.55
C PRO A 323 7.93 -14.88 -19.47
N ASN A 324 8.64 -13.83 -19.03
CA ASN A 324 10.11 -13.78 -19.06
C ASN A 324 10.75 -13.71 -17.68
N SER A 325 10.81 -14.86 -17.01
CA SER A 325 11.86 -15.17 -16.03
C SER A 325 12.83 -16.19 -16.63
N ASN A 326 13.54 -15.78 -17.68
CA ASN A 326 14.74 -16.45 -18.18
C ASN A 326 15.92 -15.45 -18.08
N PRO A 327 17.15 -15.91 -17.77
CA PRO A 327 18.33 -15.05 -17.81
C PRO A 327 18.57 -14.54 -19.25
N PRO A 328 19.25 -13.40 -19.43
CA PRO A 328 19.23 -12.67 -20.69
C PRO A 328 19.95 -13.45 -21.78
N SER A 329 19.18 -13.94 -22.77
CA SER A 329 19.70 -14.26 -24.09
C SER A 329 19.07 -13.32 -25.11
N GLN A 330 19.95 -12.51 -25.68
CA GLN A 330 19.82 -11.50 -26.73
C GLN A 330 18.61 -11.58 -27.68
N SER A 331 17.99 -10.40 -27.83
CA SER A 331 17.32 -9.83 -29.02
C SER A 331 16.20 -10.61 -29.71
N MET A 332 14.99 -10.05 -29.69
CA MET A 332 14.35 -9.47 -30.88
C MET A 332 13.13 -8.62 -30.46
N GLU A 333 13.02 -7.46 -31.09
CA GLU A 333 11.99 -6.44 -30.90
C GLU A 333 10.64 -6.86 -31.51
N ASN A 334 9.57 -6.40 -30.83
CA ASN A 334 8.28 -5.94 -31.33
C ASN A 334 7.40 -6.92 -32.14
N GLU A 335 6.29 -7.33 -31.53
CA GLU A 335 4.91 -6.98 -31.92
C GLU A 335 3.93 -7.65 -30.93
N ASN A 336 2.80 -6.97 -30.64
CA ASN A 336 1.55 -7.46 -30.00
C ASN A 336 1.18 -6.89 -28.62
N ASN A 337 0.75 -5.63 -28.59
CA ASN A 337 0.04 -5.05 -27.44
C ASN A 337 -1.46 -5.41 -27.41
N GLU A 338 -2.09 -5.75 -28.54
CA GLU A 338 -3.52 -6.12 -28.58
C GLU A 338 -3.79 -7.58 -28.15
N GLU A 339 -2.83 -8.49 -28.31
CA GLU A 339 -2.99 -9.88 -27.87
C GLU A 339 -2.85 -10.04 -26.35
N MET A 340 -2.05 -9.20 -25.68
CA MET A 340 -1.83 -9.27 -24.23
C MET A 340 -3.09 -8.91 -23.42
N GLU A 341 -3.90 -7.95 -23.87
CA GLU A 341 -5.16 -7.61 -23.20
C GLU A 341 -6.20 -8.73 -23.30
N ASP A 342 -6.29 -9.38 -24.47
CA ASP A 342 -7.26 -10.45 -24.71
C ASP A 342 -6.83 -11.77 -24.02
N GLU A 343 -5.52 -12.03 -23.91
CA GLU A 343 -4.98 -13.09 -23.06
C GLU A 343 -5.18 -12.81 -21.57
N SER A 344 -5.01 -11.57 -21.12
CA SER A 344 -5.23 -11.17 -19.74
C SER A 344 -6.71 -11.33 -19.35
N LYS A 345 -7.64 -10.96 -20.24
CA LYS A 345 -9.09 -11.19 -20.06
C LYS A 345 -9.45 -12.68 -20.06
N LYS A 346 -8.81 -13.50 -20.89
CA LYS A 346 -8.97 -14.98 -20.87
C LYS A 346 -8.40 -15.61 -19.61
N LYS A 347 -7.20 -15.21 -19.15
CA LYS A 347 -6.57 -15.67 -17.90
C LYS A 347 -7.34 -15.22 -16.66
N ARG A 348 -7.94 -14.02 -16.66
CA ARG A 348 -8.89 -13.57 -15.62
C ARG A 348 -10.14 -14.46 -15.55
N LYS A 349 -10.70 -14.85 -16.70
CA LYS A 349 -11.77 -15.86 -16.74
C LYS A 349 -11.28 -17.22 -16.24
N GLN A 350 -10.03 -17.59 -16.52
CA GLN A 350 -9.43 -18.85 -16.08
C GLN A 350 -9.19 -18.88 -14.56
N ILE A 351 -8.75 -17.79 -13.93
CA ILE A 351 -8.69 -17.68 -12.46
C ILE A 351 -10.09 -17.87 -11.85
N ARG A 352 -11.13 -17.28 -12.45
CA ARG A 352 -12.52 -17.47 -11.99
C ARG A 352 -13.05 -18.89 -12.23
N GLN A 353 -12.54 -19.61 -13.23
CA GLN A 353 -12.97 -20.97 -13.60
C GLN A 353 -12.17 -22.09 -12.92
N LEU A 354 -10.92 -21.84 -12.51
CA LEU A 354 -10.06 -22.79 -11.80
C LEU A 354 -10.47 -22.98 -10.34
N VAL A 355 -11.39 -22.17 -9.83
CA VAL A 355 -11.95 -22.34 -8.49
C VAL A 355 -13.28 -23.10 -8.62
N PRO A 356 -13.39 -24.33 -8.09
CA PRO A 356 -14.58 -25.12 -8.29
C PRO A 356 -15.81 -24.41 -7.72
N HIS A 357 -16.83 -24.22 -8.57
CA HIS A 357 -18.20 -24.00 -8.12
C HIS A 357 -18.72 -25.32 -7.55
N HIS A 358 -18.57 -25.53 -6.25
CA HIS A 358 -19.41 -26.53 -5.59
C HIS A 358 -20.78 -25.92 -5.32
N HIS A 359 -21.68 -26.10 -6.28
CA HIS A 359 -23.07 -26.35 -5.97
C HIS A 359 -23.14 -27.72 -5.28
N HIS A 360 -23.35 -27.73 -3.97
CA HIS A 360 -24.50 -28.37 -3.34
C HIS A 360 -24.54 -28.12 -1.83
#